data_AF-A0A3E0D6H2-F1
#
_entry.id   AF-A0A3E0D6H2-F1
#
_cell.length_a   1.000
_cell.length_b   1.000
_cell.length_c   1.000
_cell.angle_alpha   90.00
_cell.angle_beta   90.00
_cell.angle_gamma   90.00
#
_symmetry.space_group_name_H-M   'P 1'
#
loop_
_entity.id
_entity.type
_entity.pdbx_description
1 polymer ?
#
loop_
_entity_poly.entity_id
_entity_poly.type
_entity_poly.pdbx_seq_one_letter_code
_entity_poly.pdbx_strand_id
1 'polypeptide(L)'
;MIIFELNTKETQKIFKEIKKFFTAAKSWKINTTVELTVIDGLVQVVGSGFVREIKALTTGSCKLVVPVIHWFELFQSTTTPMIKIVVTDGEAMVGRVTVRVRTTFFEADQILRSIQLPANPKAIDYLKLEYQGYSKDELQFNLVAGKVEWAKKELDECIRLAAINLNPFRFSKAEVKTMVLNRLREREKIDFKL
;
A
#
# COMPACT_ATOMS: atom_id res chain seq x y z
N MET A 1 6.35 11.58 -19.70
CA MET A 1 5.14 12.33 -19.28
C MET A 1 3.92 11.50 -19.68
N ILE A 2 3.02 11.22 -18.74
CA ILE A 2 1.77 10.49 -19.00
C ILE A 2 0.61 11.40 -18.63
N ILE A 3 -0.42 11.41 -19.45
CA ILE A 3 -1.64 12.17 -19.21
C ILE A 3 -2.78 11.16 -19.11
N PHE A 4 -3.63 11.32 -18.11
CA PHE A 4 -4.88 10.60 -18.08
C PHE A 4 -6.04 11.48 -17.65
N GLU A 5 -7.22 11.15 -18.18
CA GLU A 5 -8.46 11.88 -17.94
C GLU A 5 -9.51 10.96 -17.33
N LEU A 6 -10.14 11.45 -16.27
CA LEU A 6 -11.16 10.72 -15.53
C LEU A 6 -12.50 11.45 -15.55
N ASN A 7 -13.60 10.70 -15.55
CA ASN A 7 -14.92 11.29 -15.34
C ASN A 7 -15.07 11.77 -13.90
N THR A 8 -15.41 13.05 -13.71
CA THR A 8 -15.47 13.67 -12.37
C THR A 8 -16.54 13.05 -11.48
N LYS A 9 -17.73 12.77 -12.01
CA LYS A 9 -18.84 12.22 -11.21
C LYS A 9 -18.52 10.81 -10.71
N GLU A 10 -17.99 9.98 -11.60
CA GLU A 10 -17.57 8.62 -11.28
C GLU A 10 -16.42 8.62 -10.27
N THR A 11 -15.39 9.42 -10.51
CA THR A 11 -14.23 9.56 -9.62
C THR A 11 -14.66 10.02 -8.23
N GLN A 12 -15.47 11.07 -8.12
CA GLN A 12 -15.97 11.56 -6.83
C GLN A 12 -16.79 10.51 -6.08
N LYS A 13 -17.58 9.68 -6.78
CA LYS A 13 -18.32 8.57 -6.16
C LYS A 13 -17.35 7.54 -5.57
N ILE A 14 -16.38 7.08 -6.36
CA ILE A 14 -15.39 6.08 -5.94
C ILE A 14 -14.57 6.61 -4.76
N PHE A 15 -14.11 7.86 -4.83
CA PHE A 15 -13.34 8.48 -3.75
C PHE A 15 -14.17 8.66 -2.47
N LYS A 16 -15.49 8.92 -2.55
CA LYS A 16 -16.38 8.92 -1.38
C LYS A 16 -16.49 7.52 -0.75
N GLU A 17 -16.54 6.46 -1.55
CA GLU A 17 -16.52 5.08 -1.05
C GLU A 17 -15.20 4.75 -0.36
N ILE A 18 -14.07 5.12 -0.97
CA ILE A 18 -12.72 4.97 -0.40
C ILE A 18 -12.62 5.72 0.94
N LYS A 19 -13.13 6.96 1.02
CA LYS A 19 -13.14 7.73 2.27
C LYS A 19 -13.94 7.03 3.37
N LYS A 20 -15.11 6.45 3.05
CA LYS A 20 -15.89 5.67 4.02
C LYS A 20 -15.12 4.46 4.53
N PHE A 21 -14.42 3.76 3.62
CA PHE A 21 -13.60 2.61 3.96
C PHE A 21 -12.48 2.98 4.95
N PHE A 22 -11.69 4.00 4.63
CA PHE A 22 -10.61 4.47 5.51
C PHE A 22 -11.12 5.03 6.85
N THR A 23 -12.27 5.71 6.86
CA THR A 23 -12.89 6.21 8.09
C THR A 23 -13.29 5.05 9.00
N ALA A 24 -13.94 4.02 8.45
CA ALA A 24 -14.31 2.82 9.21
C ALA A 24 -13.09 2.08 9.78
N ALA A 25 -11.99 2.04 9.02
CA ALA A 25 -10.71 1.47 9.43
C ALA A 25 -9.87 2.40 10.34
N LYS A 26 -10.36 3.60 10.70
CA LYS A 26 -9.63 4.62 11.49
C LYS A 26 -8.26 4.99 10.89
N SER A 27 -8.13 4.87 9.58
CA SER A 27 -6.90 5.07 8.81
C SER A 27 -6.98 6.25 7.84
N TRP A 28 -8.00 7.11 7.96
CA TRP A 28 -8.05 8.39 7.25
C TRP A 28 -7.14 9.43 7.94
N LYS A 29 -5.85 9.45 7.59
CA LYS A 29 -4.83 10.31 8.20
C LYS A 29 -3.99 10.97 7.10
N ILE A 30 -3.27 12.04 7.45
CA ILE A 30 -2.47 12.83 6.50
C ILE A 30 -1.37 12.01 5.81
N ASN A 31 -0.87 10.98 6.48
CA ASN A 31 0.17 10.09 5.98
C ASN A 31 -0.39 8.86 5.24
N THR A 32 -1.71 8.75 5.08
CA THR A 32 -2.33 7.63 4.37
C THR A 32 -2.15 7.81 2.88
N THR A 33 -1.56 6.80 2.25
CA THR A 33 -1.30 6.80 0.81
C THR A 33 -2.13 5.73 0.11
N VAL A 34 -2.42 5.97 -1.15
CA VAL A 34 -2.97 4.98 -2.08
C VAL A 34 -2.05 4.87 -3.28
N GLU A 35 -2.02 3.69 -3.87
CA GLU A 35 -1.36 3.45 -5.14
C GLU A 35 -2.37 3.65 -6.27
N LEU A 36 -1.96 4.33 -7.33
CA LEU A 36 -2.67 4.45 -8.59
C LEU A 36 -1.83 3.76 -9.66
N THR A 37 -2.43 2.81 -10.36
CA THR A 37 -1.83 2.13 -11.50
C THR A 37 -2.63 2.51 -12.74
N VAL A 38 -2.00 3.25 -13.65
CA VAL A 38 -2.57 3.69 -14.92
C VAL A 38 -2.12 2.70 -15.99
N ILE A 39 -3.07 1.99 -16.61
CA ILE A 39 -2.83 1.04 -17.69
C ILE A 39 -3.95 1.21 -18.71
N ASP A 40 -3.59 1.52 -19.96
CA ASP A 40 -4.43 1.53 -21.17
C ASP A 40 -5.94 1.56 -20.95
N GLY A 41 -6.48 2.76 -20.72
CA GLY A 41 -7.91 2.99 -20.58
C GLY A 41 -8.46 2.80 -19.15
N LEU A 42 -7.60 2.47 -18.19
CA LEU A 42 -7.96 2.16 -16.81
C LEU A 42 -7.01 2.81 -15.80
N VAL A 43 -7.56 3.24 -14.68
CA VAL A 43 -6.82 3.57 -13.47
C VAL A 43 -7.29 2.68 -12.34
N GLN A 44 -6.39 1.83 -11.84
CA GLN A 44 -6.62 1.01 -10.66
C GLN A 44 -6.11 1.74 -9.42
N VAL A 45 -6.98 1.96 -8.45
CA VAL A 45 -6.68 2.51 -7.14
C VAL A 45 -6.56 1.37 -6.14
N VAL A 46 -5.37 1.19 -5.58
CA VAL A 46 -5.08 0.16 -4.59
C VAL A 46 -4.75 0.81 -3.25
N GLY A 47 -5.42 0.34 -2.21
CA GLY A 47 -5.13 0.71 -0.82
C GLY A 47 -5.23 -0.51 0.08
N SER A 48 -4.84 -0.37 1.34
CA SER A 48 -5.01 -1.44 2.33
C SER A 48 -6.49 -1.80 2.44
N GLY A 49 -6.83 -3.02 2.04
CA GLY A 49 -8.16 -3.62 2.13
C GLY A 49 -9.09 -3.38 0.95
N PHE A 50 -8.65 -2.71 -0.12
CA PHE A 50 -9.49 -2.51 -1.30
C PHE A 50 -8.70 -2.37 -2.60
N VAL A 51 -9.37 -2.72 -3.69
CA VAL A 51 -9.00 -2.38 -5.06
C VAL A 51 -10.23 -1.75 -5.72
N ARG A 52 -10.04 -0.64 -6.43
CA ARG A 52 -11.08 0.02 -7.21
C ARG A 52 -10.55 0.35 -8.58
N GLU A 53 -11.41 0.29 -9.57
CA GLU A 53 -11.06 0.54 -10.96
C GLU A 53 -11.89 1.70 -11.47
N ILE A 54 -11.25 2.60 -12.20
CA ILE A 54 -11.84 3.80 -12.79
C ILE A 54 -11.52 3.78 -14.27
N LYS A 55 -12.53 3.92 -15.13
CA LYS A 55 -12.30 4.09 -16.56
C LYS A 55 -11.62 5.42 -16.82
N ALA A 56 -10.63 5.43 -17.70
CA ALA A 56 -9.82 6.59 -17.99
C ALA A 56 -9.50 6.69 -19.48
N LEU A 57 -9.20 7.89 -19.96
CA LEU A 57 -8.48 8.06 -21.23
C LEU A 57 -7.01 8.26 -20.89
N THR A 58 -6.11 7.46 -21.45
CA THR A 58 -4.70 7.43 -21.04
C THR A 58 -3.78 7.60 -22.26
N THR A 59 -2.69 8.35 -22.12
CA THR A 59 -1.65 8.46 -23.16
C THR A 59 -0.51 7.44 -22.99
N GLY A 60 -0.60 6.57 -21.98
CA GLY A 60 0.36 5.50 -21.70
C GLY A 60 0.21 5.00 -20.27
N SER A 61 1.21 4.24 -19.80
CA SER A 61 1.15 3.52 -18.54
C SER A 61 2.13 4.06 -17.50
N CYS A 62 1.66 4.21 -16.26
CA CYS A 62 2.50 4.59 -15.13
C CYS A 62 1.89 4.10 -13.83
N LYS A 63 2.70 4.10 -12.77
CA LYS A 63 2.23 3.88 -11.41
C LYS A 63 2.68 5.03 -10.53
N LEU A 64 1.81 5.45 -9.63
CA LEU A 64 2.10 6.51 -8.68
C LEU A 64 1.54 6.23 -7.29
N VAL A 65 2.26 6.66 -6.25
CA VAL A 65 1.81 6.60 -4.86
C VAL A 65 1.52 8.00 -4.35
N VAL A 66 0.30 8.20 -3.87
CA VAL A 66 -0.25 9.54 -3.60
C VAL A 66 -0.87 9.64 -2.19
N PRO A 67 -0.75 10.80 -1.50
CA PRO A 67 -1.47 11.04 -0.25
C PRO A 67 -2.99 11.13 -0.50
N VAL A 68 -3.76 10.29 0.18
CA VAL A 68 -5.19 10.12 -0.11
C VAL A 68 -6.01 11.37 0.21
N ILE A 69 -5.66 12.11 1.28
CA ILE A 69 -6.39 13.31 1.70
C ILE A 69 -6.25 14.41 0.66
N HIS A 70 -5.01 14.72 0.24
CA HIS A 70 -4.75 15.75 -0.77
C HIS A 70 -5.43 15.41 -2.10
N TRP A 71 -5.32 14.16 -2.56
CA TRP A 71 -5.97 13.72 -3.80
C TRP A 71 -7.49 13.84 -3.73
N PHE A 72 -8.08 13.46 -2.60
CA PHE A 72 -9.50 13.56 -2.39
C PHE A 72 -10.00 15.00 -2.46
N GLU A 73 -9.29 15.94 -1.82
CA GLU A 73 -9.61 17.37 -1.87
C GLU A 73 -9.54 17.93 -3.29
N LEU A 74 -8.51 17.57 -4.06
CA LEU A 74 -8.36 17.96 -5.45
C LEU A 74 -9.54 17.49 -6.31
N PHE A 75 -9.95 16.23 -6.18
CA PHE A 75 -11.08 15.71 -6.95
C PHE A 75 -12.43 16.28 -6.49
N GLN A 76 -12.59 16.62 -5.21
CA GLN A 76 -13.81 17.27 -4.72
C GLN A 76 -13.92 18.73 -5.17
N SER A 77 -12.80 19.44 -5.23
CA SER A 77 -12.77 20.84 -5.68
C SER A 77 -12.95 21.01 -7.18
N THR A 78 -12.79 19.94 -7.96
CA THR A 78 -12.92 20.00 -9.42
C THR A 78 -14.39 20.04 -9.85
N THR A 79 -14.74 21.05 -10.63
CA THR A 79 -16.10 21.25 -11.17
C THR A 79 -16.23 20.86 -12.64
N THR A 80 -15.11 20.64 -13.34
CA THR A 80 -15.11 20.24 -14.75
C THR A 80 -15.67 18.82 -14.93
N PRO A 81 -16.31 18.49 -16.05
CA PRO A 81 -16.85 17.14 -16.30
C PRO A 81 -15.78 16.04 -16.36
N MET A 82 -14.58 16.42 -16.83
CA MET A 82 -13.40 15.56 -16.90
C MET A 82 -12.29 16.17 -16.06
N ILE A 83 -11.61 15.35 -15.27
CA ILE A 83 -10.40 15.71 -14.53
C ILE A 83 -9.21 15.26 -15.37
N LYS A 84 -8.39 16.22 -15.81
CA LYS A 84 -7.12 15.93 -16.46
C LYS A 84 -6.01 15.88 -15.42
N ILE A 85 -5.29 14.76 -15.39
CA ILE A 85 -4.11 14.56 -14.56
C ILE A 85 -2.89 14.40 -15.47
N VAL A 86 -1.83 15.16 -15.18
CA VAL A 86 -0.55 15.08 -15.89
C VAL A 86 0.50 14.56 -14.91
N VAL A 87 1.15 13.47 -15.27
CA VAL A 87 2.17 12.79 -14.47
C VAL A 87 3.53 12.94 -15.13
N THR A 88 4.47 13.49 -14.38
CA THR A 88 5.90 13.58 -14.71
C THR A 88 6.69 12.85 -13.63
N ASP A 89 8.00 12.75 -13.81
CA ASP A 89 8.83 12.08 -12.82
C ASP A 89 8.84 12.87 -11.50
N GLY A 90 8.41 12.22 -10.41
CA GLY A 90 8.33 12.78 -9.06
C GLY A 90 7.11 13.67 -8.79
N GLU A 91 6.27 13.96 -9.79
CA GLU A 91 5.20 14.95 -9.66
C GLU A 91 3.94 14.58 -10.46
N ALA A 92 2.79 14.96 -9.92
CA ALA A 92 1.51 14.83 -10.58
C ALA A 92 0.73 16.13 -10.43
N MET A 93 0.13 16.58 -11.53
CA MET A 93 -0.63 17.81 -11.61
C MET A 93 -2.10 17.51 -11.84
N VAL A 94 -2.98 18.08 -11.02
CA VAL A 94 -4.43 18.03 -11.16
C VAL A 94 -4.93 19.47 -11.32
N GLY A 95 -5.43 19.80 -12.51
CA GLY A 95 -5.78 21.19 -12.84
C GLY A 95 -4.54 22.11 -12.82
N ARG A 96 -4.46 23.02 -11.84
CA ARG A 96 -3.33 23.94 -11.63
C ARG A 96 -2.46 23.58 -10.41
N VAL A 97 -2.82 22.52 -9.69
CA VAL A 97 -2.13 22.12 -8.47
C VAL A 97 -1.16 20.99 -8.79
N THR A 98 0.11 21.20 -8.48
CA THR A 98 1.17 20.21 -8.60
C THR A 98 1.45 19.62 -7.23
N VAL A 99 1.52 18.29 -7.15
CA VAL A 99 1.84 17.59 -5.92
C VAL A 99 2.95 16.58 -6.16
N ARG A 100 3.90 16.55 -5.22
CA ARG A 100 5.00 15.59 -5.25
C ARG A 100 4.49 14.19 -4.95
N VAL A 101 4.88 13.24 -5.79
CA VAL A 101 4.46 11.84 -5.73
C VAL A 101 5.63 10.94 -6.09
N ARG A 102 5.54 9.66 -5.70
CA ARG A 102 6.45 8.66 -6.25
C ARG A 102 5.85 8.12 -7.53
N THR A 103 6.61 8.13 -8.61
CA THR A 103 6.17 7.69 -9.93
C THR A 103 7.12 6.66 -10.49
N THR A 104 6.59 5.75 -11.30
CA THR A 104 7.37 4.91 -12.19
C THR A 104 6.63 4.83 -13.52
N PHE A 105 7.36 4.88 -14.62
CA PHE A 105 6.82 4.79 -15.98
C PHE A 105 7.17 3.42 -16.56
N PHE A 106 6.29 2.88 -17.39
CA PHE A 106 6.48 1.56 -17.99
C PHE A 106 6.45 1.68 -19.50
N GLU A 107 7.46 1.14 -20.17
CA GLU A 107 7.51 1.06 -21.64
C GLU A 107 7.11 -0.33 -22.17
N ALA A 108 7.33 -1.42 -21.42
CA ALA A 108 6.76 -2.73 -21.77
C ALA A 108 6.70 -3.80 -20.65
N ASP A 109 7.71 -4.02 -19.79
CA ASP A 109 7.79 -5.36 -19.18
C ASP A 109 8.05 -5.52 -17.68
N GLN A 110 8.10 -4.46 -16.86
CA GLN A 110 8.15 -4.64 -15.40
C GLN A 110 7.30 -3.62 -14.65
N ILE A 111 6.01 -3.92 -14.53
CA ILE A 111 5.13 -3.21 -13.59
C ILE A 111 5.50 -3.66 -12.18
N LEU A 112 6.03 -2.75 -11.35
CA LEU A 112 6.21 -3.01 -9.91
C LEU A 112 4.88 -3.50 -9.35
N ARG A 113 4.80 -4.67 -8.71
CA ARG A 113 3.50 -5.22 -8.28
C ARG A 113 2.86 -4.37 -7.20
N SER A 114 1.54 -4.26 -7.28
CA SER A 114 0.72 -3.64 -6.25
C SER A 114 0.65 -4.53 -5.02
N ILE A 115 0.87 -3.95 -3.84
CA ILE A 115 0.85 -4.72 -2.60
C ILE A 115 -0.54 -4.70 -1.99
N GLN A 116 -1.19 -5.87 -1.99
CA GLN A 116 -2.50 -6.04 -1.38
C GLN A 116 -2.34 -6.39 0.11
N LEU A 117 -2.75 -5.46 0.97
CA LEU A 117 -2.85 -5.66 2.41
C LEU A 117 -4.31 -5.73 2.84
N PRO A 118 -4.65 -6.39 3.95
CA PRO A 118 -5.99 -6.30 4.53
C PRO A 118 -6.28 -4.86 5.04
N ALA A 119 -7.54 -4.56 5.33
CA ALA A 119 -7.99 -3.23 5.76
C ALA A 119 -7.27 -2.72 7.03
N ASN A 120 -7.07 -3.63 7.98
CA ASN A 120 -6.37 -3.40 9.24
C ASN A 120 -5.19 -4.37 9.33
N PRO A 121 -4.08 -4.08 8.64
CA PRO A 121 -2.93 -4.96 8.60
C PRO A 121 -2.25 -5.06 9.97
N LYS A 122 -2.00 -6.31 10.38
CA LYS A 122 -1.23 -6.65 11.58
C LYS A 122 0.24 -6.82 11.22
N ALA A 123 1.11 -6.90 12.24
CA ALA A 123 2.54 -7.15 12.04
C ALA A 123 2.81 -8.38 11.14
N ILE A 124 2.04 -9.46 11.32
CA ILE A 124 2.18 -10.66 10.49
C ILE A 124 1.90 -10.41 9.00
N ASP A 125 0.97 -9.51 8.66
CA ASP A 125 0.64 -9.22 7.26
C ASP A 125 1.80 -8.52 6.55
N TYR A 126 2.53 -7.66 7.27
CA TYR A 126 3.75 -7.06 6.77
C TYR A 126 4.90 -8.06 6.69
N LEU A 127 5.05 -8.93 7.69
CA LEU A 127 6.12 -9.93 7.70
C LEU A 127 5.99 -10.90 6.52
N LYS A 128 4.77 -11.28 6.15
CA LYS A 128 4.50 -12.15 4.98
C LYS A 128 5.04 -11.60 3.66
N LEU A 129 5.09 -10.27 3.50
CA LEU A 129 5.52 -9.65 2.24
C LEU A 129 6.93 -10.07 1.83
N GLU A 130 7.83 -10.27 2.79
CA GLU A 130 9.20 -10.73 2.51
C GLU A 130 9.24 -12.15 1.91
N TYR A 131 8.25 -12.97 2.22
CA TYR A 131 8.16 -14.37 1.79
C TYR A 131 7.23 -14.57 0.59
N GLN A 132 6.52 -13.52 0.16
CA GLN A 132 5.67 -13.51 -1.04
C GLN A 132 6.46 -13.16 -2.31
N GLY A 133 7.78 -13.00 -2.19
CA GLY A 133 8.68 -12.76 -3.32
C GLY A 133 8.65 -11.33 -3.86
N TYR A 134 8.22 -10.34 -3.06
CA TYR A 134 8.33 -8.93 -3.44
C TYR A 134 9.78 -8.46 -3.45
N SER A 135 10.17 -7.70 -4.47
CA SER A 135 11.49 -7.09 -4.53
C SER A 135 11.61 -5.96 -3.52
N LYS A 136 12.85 -5.61 -3.12
CA LYS A 136 13.10 -4.47 -2.22
C LYS A 136 12.56 -3.17 -2.82
N ASP A 137 12.70 -3.00 -4.12
CA ASP A 137 12.21 -1.84 -4.85
C ASP A 137 10.68 -1.77 -4.83
N GLU A 138 9.98 -2.89 -4.99
CA GLU A 138 8.52 -2.96 -4.85
C GLU A 138 8.09 -2.53 -3.43
N LEU A 139 8.75 -3.03 -2.38
CA LEU A 139 8.45 -2.69 -0.99
C LEU A 139 8.74 -1.22 -0.67
N GLN A 140 9.82 -0.65 -1.23
CA GLN A 140 10.21 0.74 -1.04
C GLN A 140 9.30 1.69 -1.81
N PHE A 141 8.97 1.37 -3.05
CA PHE A 141 8.06 2.14 -3.87
C PHE A 141 6.69 2.27 -3.19
N ASN A 142 6.16 1.16 -2.68
CA ASN A 142 4.88 1.08 -1.97
C ASN A 142 4.90 1.61 -0.52
N LEU A 143 6.02 2.16 -0.04
CA LEU A 143 6.17 2.69 1.32
C LEU A 143 5.90 1.66 2.45
N VAL A 144 6.11 0.37 2.17
CA VAL A 144 5.89 -0.71 3.16
C VAL A 144 7.18 -1.28 3.72
N ALA A 145 8.33 -1.05 3.09
CA ALA A 145 9.63 -1.59 3.54
C ALA A 145 9.92 -1.31 5.03
N GLY A 146 9.71 -0.07 5.49
CA GLY A 146 9.89 0.27 6.90
C GLY A 146 8.93 -0.46 7.85
N LYS A 147 7.73 -0.81 7.38
CA LYS A 147 6.74 -1.57 8.16
C LYS A 147 7.09 -3.05 8.26
N VAL A 148 7.72 -3.62 7.22
CA VAL A 148 8.29 -4.97 7.27
C VAL A 148 9.39 -5.05 8.33
N GLU A 149 10.31 -4.09 8.33
CA GLU A 149 11.38 -4.03 9.33
C GLU A 149 10.85 -3.80 10.75
N TRP A 150 9.84 -2.95 10.91
CA TRP A 150 9.14 -2.80 12.19
C TRP A 150 8.51 -4.13 12.65
N ALA A 151 7.81 -4.85 11.77
CA ALA A 151 7.15 -6.11 12.12
C ALA A 151 8.14 -7.19 12.58
N LYS A 152 9.34 -7.26 11.99
CA LYS A 152 10.42 -8.15 12.44
C LYS A 152 10.88 -7.83 13.86
N LYS A 153 11.14 -6.54 14.14
CA LYS A 153 11.57 -6.07 15.45
C LYS A 153 10.51 -6.34 16.51
N GLU A 154 9.26 -6.07 16.18
CA GLU A 154 8.10 -6.35 17.05
C GLU A 154 8.02 -7.84 17.41
N LEU A 155 8.25 -8.72 16.44
CA LEU A 155 8.23 -10.17 16.67
C LEU A 155 9.38 -10.64 17.57
N ASP A 156 10.62 -10.17 17.35
CA ASP A 156 11.74 -10.52 18.24
C ASP A 156 11.52 -9.98 19.66
N GLU A 157 10.96 -8.79 19.80
CA GLU A 157 10.63 -8.20 21.10
C GLU A 157 9.53 -9.02 21.82
N CYS A 158 8.48 -9.42 21.11
CA CYS A 158 7.45 -10.30 21.66
C CYS A 158 8.03 -11.65 22.11
N ILE A 159 8.93 -12.24 21.33
CA ILE A 159 9.63 -13.49 21.69
C ILE A 159 10.49 -13.27 22.93
N ARG A 160 11.21 -12.16 23.01
CA ARG A 160 12.05 -11.79 24.16
C ARG A 160 11.22 -11.65 25.44
N LEU A 161 10.11 -10.91 25.38
CA LEU A 161 9.20 -10.73 26.51
C LEU A 161 8.54 -12.04 26.94
N ALA A 162 8.09 -12.86 25.98
CA ALA A 162 7.54 -14.18 26.26
C ALA A 162 8.58 -15.09 26.94
N ALA A 163 9.83 -15.09 26.47
CA ALA A 163 10.91 -15.85 27.08
C ALA A 163 11.20 -15.41 28.52
N ILE A 164 11.19 -14.10 28.80
CA ILE A 164 11.36 -13.59 30.17
C ILE A 164 10.24 -14.10 31.09
N ASN A 165 8.99 -14.05 30.62
CA ASN A 165 7.83 -14.46 31.40
C ASN A 165 7.75 -15.98 31.60
N LEU A 166 8.29 -16.76 30.66
CA LEU A 166 8.29 -18.23 30.71
C LEU A 166 9.56 -18.82 31.34
N ASN A 167 10.60 -18.02 31.56
CA ASN A 167 11.84 -18.44 32.19
C ASN A 167 11.65 -19.08 33.60
N PRO A 168 10.73 -18.60 34.48
CA PRO A 168 10.44 -19.29 35.75
C PRO A 168 9.95 -20.74 35.57
N PHE A 169 9.37 -21.04 34.40
CA PHE A 169 8.93 -22.38 34.01
C PHE A 169 9.98 -23.14 33.20
N ARG A 170 11.23 -22.65 33.18
CA ARG A 170 12.41 -23.23 32.51
C ARG A 170 12.35 -23.25 30.99
N PHE A 171 11.58 -22.37 30.36
CA PHE A 171 11.64 -22.17 28.91
C PHE A 171 12.75 -21.19 28.53
N SER A 172 13.64 -21.61 27.64
CA SER A 172 14.66 -20.76 27.04
C SER A 172 14.11 -19.89 25.91
N LYS A 173 14.81 -18.78 25.56
CA LYS A 173 14.47 -17.95 24.40
C LYS A 173 14.45 -18.77 23.10
N ALA A 174 15.35 -19.74 22.95
CA ALA A 174 15.44 -20.58 21.76
C ALA A 174 14.22 -21.49 21.59
N GLU A 175 13.71 -22.06 22.69
CA GLU A 175 12.49 -22.88 22.68
C GLU A 175 11.26 -22.05 22.35
N VAL A 176 11.11 -20.89 22.98
CA VAL A 176 10.00 -19.96 22.69
C VAL A 176 10.03 -19.52 21.23
N LYS A 177 11.21 -19.16 20.70
CA LYS A 177 11.38 -18.81 19.28
C LYS A 177 10.95 -19.95 18.36
N THR A 178 11.42 -21.17 18.63
CA THR A 178 11.08 -22.37 17.85
C THR A 178 9.57 -22.64 17.89
N MET A 179 8.93 -22.55 19.06
CA MET A 179 7.49 -22.74 19.20
C MET A 179 6.69 -21.72 18.38
N VAL A 180 7.07 -20.44 18.45
CA VAL A 180 6.41 -19.36 17.70
C VAL A 180 6.57 -19.58 16.20
N LEU A 181 7.79 -19.86 15.72
CA LEU A 181 8.07 -20.10 14.31
C LEU A 181 7.31 -21.31 13.76
N ASN A 182 7.28 -22.42 14.50
CA ASN A 182 6.52 -23.60 14.12
C ASN A 182 5.02 -23.28 14.03
N ARG A 183 4.49 -22.53 14.99
CA ARG A 183 3.07 -22.13 14.98
C ARG A 183 2.72 -21.23 13.81
N LEU A 184 3.61 -20.30 13.46
CA LEU A 184 3.45 -19.44 12.28
C LEU A 184 3.51 -20.26 10.99
N ARG A 185 4.43 -21.23 10.90
CA ARG A 185 4.52 -22.14 9.75
C ARG A 185 3.24 -22.97 9.56
N GLU A 186 2.67 -23.49 10.63
CA GLU A 186 1.40 -24.24 10.58
C GLU A 186 0.24 -23.38 10.09
N ARG A 187 0.10 -22.16 10.63
CA ARG A 187 -1.04 -21.29 10.36
C ARG A 187 -0.96 -20.60 9.01
N GLU A 188 0.23 -20.09 8.69
CA GLU A 188 0.43 -19.24 7.51
C GLU A 188 0.98 -20.01 6.31
N LYS A 189 1.41 -21.28 6.51
CA LYS A 189 2.03 -22.13 5.48
C LYS A 189 3.27 -21.48 4.85
N ILE A 190 3.96 -20.63 5.60
CA ILE A 190 5.19 -19.91 5.20
C ILE A 190 6.31 -20.30 6.15
N ASP A 191 7.50 -20.57 5.60
CA ASP A 191 8.69 -20.89 6.37
C ASP A 191 9.47 -19.61 6.70
N PHE A 192 9.19 -19.01 7.87
CA PHE A 192 9.87 -17.81 8.33
C PHE A 192 11.29 -18.13 8.81
N LYS A 193 12.30 -17.60 8.13
CA LYS A 193 13.72 -17.72 8.51
C LYS A 193 14.15 -16.42 9.17
N LEU A 194 13.90 -16.31 10.49
CA LEU A 194 14.26 -15.17 11.34
C LEU A 194 15.62 -15.37 12.03
#